data_AF-A0A2E9KV27-F1
#
_entry.id   AF-A0A2E9KV27-F1
#
_cell.length_a   1.000
_cell.length_b   1.000
_cell.length_c   1.000
_cell.angle_alpha   90.00
_cell.angle_beta   90.00
_cell.angle_gamma   90.00
#
_symmetry.space_group_name_H-M   'P 1'
#
loop_
_entity.id
_entity.type
_entity.pdbx_description
1 polymer ?
#
loop_
_entity_poly.entity_id
_entity_poly.type
_entity_poly.pdbx_seq_one_letter_code
_entity_poly.pdbx_strand_id
1 'polypeptide(L)'
;MPSLISTTEKNNLTGIFNDIFDTFKREIVIHKEPKRVVSSINTAAIFGYGDPSSSVNYTYVPQSGVYEATIRYNLDQTVDRLGEIPQYISEGGVFIKVQEPARNYINKGKTEKVTFDNKSFKVVSEDANKSFLNSKFFVYKLEATK
;
A
#
# COMPACT_ATOMS: atom_id res chain seq x y z
N MET A 1 -0.10 -2.53 35.08
CA MET A 1 -1.55 -2.75 35.32
C MET A 1 -1.76 -4.25 35.52
N PRO A 2 -2.48 -4.67 36.58
CA PRO A 2 -2.82 -6.09 36.76
C PRO A 2 -3.71 -6.54 35.60
N SER A 3 -3.35 -7.67 34.98
CA SER A 3 -4.11 -8.24 33.88
C SER A 3 -5.20 -9.14 34.45
N LEU A 4 -6.42 -9.05 33.89
CA LEU A 4 -7.55 -9.92 34.25
C LEU A 4 -7.39 -11.35 33.71
N ILE A 5 -6.33 -11.61 32.94
CA ILE A 5 -6.02 -12.90 32.32
C ILE A 5 -4.55 -13.24 32.59
N SER A 6 -4.25 -14.53 32.69
CA SER A 6 -2.87 -15.02 32.82
C SER A 6 -2.06 -14.76 31.55
N THR A 7 -0.72 -14.77 31.67
CA THR A 7 0.17 -14.65 30.52
C THR A 7 -0.06 -15.76 29.50
N THR A 8 -0.36 -16.99 29.95
CA THR A 8 -0.65 -18.13 29.09
C THR A 8 -1.93 -17.90 28.28
N GLU A 9 -3.02 -17.48 28.92
CA GLU A 9 -4.28 -17.17 28.23
C GLU A 9 -4.11 -16.03 27.24
N LYS A 10 -3.36 -14.98 27.63
CA LYS A 10 -3.05 -13.86 26.75
C LYS A 10 -2.31 -14.32 25.49
N ASN A 11 -1.33 -15.22 25.62
CA ASN A 11 -0.57 -15.76 24.49
C ASN A 11 -1.45 -16.63 23.59
N ASN A 12 -2.30 -17.48 24.17
CA ASN A 12 -3.22 -18.32 23.41
C ASN A 12 -4.23 -17.48 22.60
N LEU A 13 -4.85 -16.48 23.23
CA LEU A 13 -5.78 -15.57 22.55
C LEU A 13 -5.08 -14.78 21.45
N THR A 14 -3.87 -14.27 21.70
CA THR A 14 -3.07 -13.57 20.68
C THR A 14 -2.75 -14.50 19.50
N GLY A 15 -2.41 -15.75 19.75
CA GLY A 15 -2.18 -16.79 18.74
C GLY A 15 -3.40 -16.99 17.85
N ILE A 16 -4.58 -17.24 18.44
CA ILE A 16 -5.83 -17.44 17.69
C ILE A 16 -6.14 -16.26 16.77
N PHE A 17 -5.93 -15.02 17.22
CA PHE A 17 -6.16 -13.84 16.38
C PHE A 17 -5.16 -13.73 15.22
N ASN A 18 -3.92 -14.16 15.43
CA ASN A 18 -2.94 -14.23 14.36
C ASN A 18 -3.29 -15.34 13.37
N ASP A 19 -3.77 -16.50 13.84
CA ASP A 19 -4.20 -17.61 12.98
C ASP A 19 -5.41 -17.21 12.10
N ILE A 20 -6.36 -16.45 12.68
CA ILE A 20 -7.48 -15.87 11.91
C ILE A 20 -6.95 -14.92 10.84
N PHE A 21 -6.00 -14.04 11.19
CA PHE A 21 -5.39 -13.17 10.18
C PHE A 21 -4.68 -13.99 9.09
N ASP A 22 -3.93 -15.02 9.48
CA ASP A 22 -3.17 -15.89 8.59
C ASP A 22 -4.06 -16.69 7.63
N THR A 23 -5.23 -17.10 8.09
CA THR A 23 -6.21 -17.83 7.28
C THR A 23 -6.87 -16.96 6.22
N PHE A 24 -7.12 -15.68 6.52
CA PHE A 24 -7.89 -14.77 5.64
C PHE A 24 -7.02 -13.72 4.94
N LYS A 25 -5.70 -13.74 5.14
CA LYS A 25 -4.80 -12.81 4.47
C LYS A 25 -4.72 -13.12 2.98
N ARG A 26 -4.49 -12.07 2.22
CA ARG A 26 -4.25 -12.09 0.78
C ARG A 26 -3.05 -11.22 0.46
N GLU A 27 -2.37 -11.55 -0.63
CA GLU A 27 -1.27 -10.75 -1.14
C GLU A 27 -1.78 -9.44 -1.72
N ILE A 28 -1.14 -8.34 -1.34
CA ILE A 28 -1.35 -7.00 -1.87
C ILE A 28 -0.01 -6.45 -2.34
N VAL A 29 0.01 -5.77 -3.49
CA VAL A 29 1.20 -5.09 -4.00
C VAL A 29 1.02 -3.59 -3.83
N ILE A 30 1.95 -2.98 -3.11
CA ILE A 30 1.93 -1.56 -2.78
C ILE A 30 2.93 -0.86 -3.70
N HIS A 31 2.45 0.05 -4.54
CA HIS A 31 3.26 0.81 -5.49
C HIS A 31 3.55 2.20 -4.93
N LYS A 32 4.83 2.55 -4.90
CA LYS A 32 5.34 3.83 -4.44
C LYS A 32 5.68 4.74 -5.62
N GLU A 33 5.82 6.01 -5.31
CA GLU A 33 6.39 6.96 -6.25
C GLU A 33 7.77 6.49 -6.71
N PRO A 34 8.05 6.49 -8.04
CA PRO A 34 9.32 6.00 -8.56
C PRO A 34 10.48 6.89 -8.10
N LYS A 35 11.64 6.28 -7.86
CA LYS A 35 12.84 7.03 -7.51
C LYS A 35 13.50 7.60 -8.75
N ARG A 36 13.78 8.90 -8.73
CA ARG A 36 14.59 9.56 -9.74
C ARG A 36 16.07 9.30 -9.47
N VAL A 37 16.72 8.53 -10.35
CA VAL A 37 18.15 8.26 -10.32
C VAL A 37 18.82 9.14 -11.36
N VAL A 38 19.66 10.08 -10.93
CA VAL A 38 20.45 10.91 -11.83
C VAL A 38 21.70 10.11 -12.23
N SER A 39 21.84 9.79 -13.51
CA SER A 39 23.10 9.29 -14.07
C SER A 39 24.04 10.47 -14.32
N SER A 40 25.33 10.31 -14.10
CA SER A 40 26.34 11.38 -14.12
C SER A 40 26.08 12.50 -15.13
N ILE A 41 26.04 13.74 -14.63
CA ILE A 41 26.13 14.97 -15.42
C ILE A 41 27.58 15.09 -15.86
N ASN A 42 27.84 15.10 -17.16
CA ASN A 42 29.16 15.31 -17.72
C ASN A 42 29.77 16.61 -17.13
N THR A 43 30.80 16.51 -16.30
CA THR A 43 31.42 17.64 -15.58
C THR A 43 32.45 18.40 -16.42
N ALA A 44 32.64 18.02 -17.68
CA ALA A 44 33.63 18.60 -18.58
C ALA A 44 33.02 19.57 -19.61
N ALA A 45 32.04 20.40 -19.22
CA ALA A 45 31.53 21.45 -20.10
C ALA A 45 32.52 22.63 -20.14
N ILE A 46 33.14 22.85 -21.31
CA ILE A 46 33.94 24.05 -21.57
C ILE A 46 32.96 25.16 -21.97
N PHE A 47 32.81 26.17 -21.11
CA PHE A 47 31.95 27.32 -21.35
C PHE A 47 32.38 28.06 -22.64
N GLY A 48 31.44 28.25 -23.58
CA GLY A 48 31.62 29.13 -24.74
C GLY A 48 31.64 28.48 -26.12
N TYR A 49 31.62 27.15 -26.23
CA TYR A 49 31.56 26.44 -27.52
C TYR A 49 30.30 25.59 -27.60
N GLY A 50 29.24 26.13 -28.24
CA GLY A 50 28.06 25.46 -28.79
C GLY A 50 27.67 24.04 -28.36
N ASP A 51 27.65 23.75 -27.06
CA ASP A 51 27.30 22.42 -26.55
C ASP A 51 25.79 22.16 -26.72
N PRO A 52 25.38 20.94 -27.13
CA PRO A 52 23.97 20.59 -27.20
C PRO A 52 23.35 20.68 -25.81
N SER A 53 22.14 21.24 -25.75
CA SER A 53 21.34 21.39 -24.55
C SER A 53 21.35 20.13 -23.67
N SER A 54 21.65 20.32 -22.39
CA SER A 54 21.75 19.33 -21.33
C SER A 54 20.90 18.08 -21.60
N SER A 55 21.55 16.94 -21.87
CA SER A 55 20.87 15.66 -22.02
C SER A 55 20.07 15.33 -20.75
N VAL A 56 18.86 14.80 -20.90
CA VAL A 56 18.04 14.32 -19.77
C VAL A 56 18.78 13.17 -19.09
N ASN A 57 19.46 13.47 -17.99
CA ASN A 57 20.35 12.53 -17.29
C ASN A 57 19.69 11.93 -16.04
N TYR A 58 18.39 11.62 -16.10
CA TYR A 58 17.70 10.94 -15.01
C TYR A 58 16.79 9.84 -15.50
N THR A 59 16.75 8.75 -14.73
CA THR A 59 15.88 7.60 -14.96
C THR A 59 14.96 7.41 -13.77
N TYR A 60 13.75 6.90 -14.01
CA TYR A 60 12.79 6.60 -12.96
C TYR A 60 12.79 5.10 -12.70
N VAL A 61 13.14 4.70 -11.49
CA VAL A 61 13.09 3.28 -11.07
C VAL A 61 11.81 3.05 -10.27
N PRO A 62 10.89 2.18 -10.74
CA PRO A 62 9.67 1.87 -10.01
C PRO A 62 9.99 1.23 -8.66
N GLN A 63 9.21 1.57 -7.64
CA GLN A 63 9.34 1.01 -6.31
C GLN A 63 8.03 0.35 -5.91
N SER A 64 8.07 -0.95 -5.67
CA SER A 64 6.91 -1.72 -5.20
C SER A 64 7.32 -2.70 -4.12
N GLY A 65 6.38 -3.04 -3.23
CA GLY A 65 6.57 -4.05 -2.20
C GLY A 65 5.34 -4.94 -2.10
N VAL A 66 5.58 -6.22 -1.85
CA VAL A 66 4.55 -7.25 -1.69
C VAL A 66 4.31 -7.46 -0.19
N TYR A 67 3.05 -7.42 0.22
CA TYR A 67 2.64 -7.52 1.62
C TYR A 67 1.34 -8.30 1.75
N GLU A 68 1.01 -8.71 2.97
CA GLU A 68 -0.20 -9.47 3.26
C GLU A 68 -1.24 -8.61 4.00
N ALA A 69 -2.49 -8.75 3.60
CA ALA A 69 -3.62 -8.01 4.17
C ALA A 69 -4.91 -8.82 4.18
N THR A 70 -5.75 -8.62 5.19
CA THR A 70 -7.16 -9.04 5.09
C THR A 70 -7.96 -7.93 4.41
N ILE A 71 -8.71 -8.28 3.37
CA ILE A 71 -9.50 -7.33 2.58
C ILE A 71 -10.98 -7.48 2.91
N ARG A 72 -11.65 -6.35 3.17
CA ARG A 72 -13.10 -6.25 3.33
C ARG A 72 -13.66 -5.29 2.29
N TYR A 73 -14.49 -5.82 1.39
CA TYR A 73 -15.28 -5.01 0.47
C TYR A 73 -16.54 -4.48 1.18
N ASN A 74 -16.87 -3.21 0.98
CA ASN A 74 -18.20 -2.72 1.34
C ASN A 74 -19.27 -3.38 0.48
N LEU A 75 -20.47 -3.56 1.06
CA LEU A 75 -21.63 -4.14 0.37
C LEU A 75 -22.19 -3.19 -0.69
N ASP A 76 -22.07 -1.88 -0.47
CA ASP A 76 -22.57 -0.83 -1.37
C ASP A 76 -21.53 -0.47 -2.45
N GLN A 77 -21.09 -1.46 -3.23
CA GLN A 77 -20.29 -1.19 -4.42
C GLN A 77 -21.22 -0.81 -5.57
N THR A 78 -21.23 0.47 -5.96
CA THR A 78 -21.88 0.88 -7.19
C THR A 78 -21.00 0.48 -8.36
N VAL A 79 -21.60 -0.07 -9.41
CA VAL A 79 -20.87 -0.47 -10.60
C VAL A 79 -21.02 0.64 -11.63
N ASP A 80 -19.94 1.40 -11.87
CA ASP A 80 -19.93 2.44 -12.90
C ASP A 80 -19.27 1.90 -14.18
N ARG A 81 -19.78 2.34 -15.34
CA ARG A 81 -19.27 1.93 -16.65
C ARG A 81 -18.15 2.90 -17.06
N LEU A 82 -16.98 2.36 -17.36
CA LEU A 82 -15.86 3.14 -17.90
C LEU A 82 -16.13 3.59 -19.35
N GLY A 83 -16.93 4.64 -19.54
CA GLY A 83 -17.14 5.27 -20.85
C GLY A 83 -17.46 4.28 -21.99
N GLU A 84 -16.73 4.40 -23.12
CA GLU A 84 -16.88 3.53 -24.30
C GLU A 84 -16.36 2.10 -24.10
N ILE A 85 -15.63 1.81 -23.02
CA ILE A 85 -15.08 0.48 -22.75
C ILE A 85 -16.11 -0.35 -21.98
N PRO A 86 -16.36 -1.62 -22.34
CA PRO A 86 -17.30 -2.50 -21.65
C PRO A 86 -16.71 -3.06 -20.34
N GLN A 87 -15.96 -2.24 -19.59
CA GLN A 87 -15.46 -2.60 -18.28
C GLN A 87 -16.24 -1.86 -17.18
N TYR A 88 -16.58 -2.63 -16.17
CA TYR A 88 -17.32 -2.22 -15.01
C TYR A 88 -16.35 -2.06 -13.84
N ILE A 89 -16.24 -0.86 -13.27
CA ILE A 89 -15.45 -0.62 -12.05
C ILE A 89 -16.41 -0.59 -10.87
N SER A 90 -16.06 -1.37 -9.84
CA SER A 90 -16.73 -1.31 -8.55
C SER A 90 -16.29 -0.03 -7.82
N GLU A 91 -17.10 1.00 -7.84
CA GLU A 91 -16.95 2.20 -7.02
C GLU A 91 -17.48 1.90 -5.62
N GLY A 92 -16.57 1.61 -4.68
CA GLY A 92 -16.93 1.43 -3.29
C GLY A 92 -15.69 1.41 -2.40
N GLY A 93 -15.88 1.81 -1.15
CA GLY A 93 -14.82 1.78 -0.16
C GLY A 93 -14.36 0.34 0.11
N VAL A 94 -13.05 0.10 0.03
CA VAL A 94 -12.44 -1.17 0.42
C VAL A 94 -11.60 -0.94 1.66
N PHE A 95 -11.75 -1.79 2.67
CA PHE A 95 -10.91 -1.72 3.85
C PHE A 95 -9.86 -2.82 3.80
N ILE A 96 -8.60 -2.44 4.00
CA ILE A 96 -7.51 -3.38 4.21
C ILE A 96 -7.09 -3.34 5.67
N LYS A 97 -6.86 -4.52 6.25
CA LYS A 97 -6.20 -4.67 7.54
C LYS A 97 -4.82 -5.26 7.31
N VAL A 98 -3.79 -4.59 7.80
CA VAL A 98 -2.39 -4.97 7.58
C VAL A 98 -1.62 -5.05 8.90
N GLN A 99 -0.48 -5.74 8.88
CA GLN A 99 0.47 -5.76 9.97
C GLN A 99 1.48 -4.61 9.88
N GLU A 100 2.29 -4.44 10.93
CA GLU A 100 3.28 -3.36 11.07
C GLU A 100 4.25 -3.19 9.88
N PRO A 101 4.80 -4.26 9.24
CA PRO A 101 5.70 -4.10 8.10
C PRO A 101 5.06 -3.39 6.91
N ALA A 102 3.82 -3.78 6.59
CA ALA A 102 3.05 -3.18 5.51
C ALA A 102 2.63 -1.75 5.84
N ARG A 103 2.21 -1.47 7.08
CA ARG A 103 1.91 -0.11 7.55
C ARG A 103 3.13 0.81 7.42
N ASN A 104 4.29 0.34 7.87
CA ASN A 104 5.54 1.10 7.78
C ASN A 104 5.89 1.40 6.33
N TYR A 105 5.63 0.46 5.42
CA TYR A 105 5.81 0.69 4.00
C TYR A 105 4.80 1.72 3.46
N ILE A 106 3.50 1.58 3.73
CA ILE A 106 2.44 2.51 3.29
C ILE A 106 2.74 3.94 3.73
N ASN A 107 3.17 4.13 4.97
CA ASN A 107 3.43 5.46 5.54
C ASN A 107 4.81 6.03 5.15
N LYS A 108 5.72 5.20 4.63
CA LYS A 108 7.03 5.64 4.16
C LYS A 108 6.93 6.19 2.74
N GLY A 109 6.82 7.51 2.63
CA GLY A 109 6.72 8.21 1.35
C GLY A 109 5.37 8.01 0.66
N LYS A 110 5.21 8.60 -0.53
CA LYS A 110 3.94 8.63 -1.25
C LYS A 110 3.59 7.26 -1.84
N THR A 111 2.41 6.75 -1.48
CA THR A 111 1.81 5.56 -2.10
C THR A 111 0.95 5.99 -3.27
N GLU A 112 1.26 5.49 -4.47
CA GLU A 112 0.51 5.82 -5.69
C GLU A 112 -0.73 4.95 -5.82
N LYS A 113 -0.56 3.64 -5.63
CA LYS A 113 -1.67 2.67 -5.69
C LYS A 113 -1.36 1.40 -4.91
N VAL A 114 -2.41 0.70 -4.52
CA VAL A 114 -2.37 -0.65 -3.97
C VAL A 114 -3.13 -1.56 -4.93
N THR A 115 -2.54 -2.68 -5.32
CA THR A 115 -3.13 -3.61 -6.27
C THR A 115 -3.34 -4.98 -5.64
N PHE A 116 -4.54 -5.53 -5.78
CA PHE A 116 -4.93 -6.87 -5.35
C PHE A 116 -6.17 -7.30 -6.13
N ASP A 117 -6.36 -8.62 -6.28
CA ASP A 117 -7.48 -9.21 -7.03
C ASP A 117 -7.67 -8.58 -8.43
N ASN A 118 -6.54 -8.28 -9.10
CA ASN A 118 -6.45 -7.62 -10.40
C ASN A 118 -7.11 -6.22 -10.48
N LYS A 119 -7.36 -5.58 -9.34
CA LYS A 119 -7.90 -4.23 -9.23
C LYS A 119 -6.88 -3.28 -8.60
N SER A 120 -7.00 -1.99 -8.93
CA SER A 120 -6.15 -0.93 -8.39
C SER A 120 -6.95 0.00 -7.50
N PHE A 121 -6.39 0.34 -6.34
CA PHE A 121 -7.03 1.19 -5.35
C PHE A 121 -6.07 2.27 -4.86
N LYS A 122 -6.63 3.43 -4.51
CA LYS A 122 -5.93 4.53 -3.84
C LYS A 122 -6.19 4.49 -2.34
N VAL A 123 -5.17 4.75 -1.53
CA VAL A 123 -5.32 4.93 -0.08
C VAL A 123 -5.94 6.30 0.19
N VAL A 124 -7.06 6.35 0.93
CA VAL A 124 -7.81 7.59 1.19
C VAL A 124 -7.94 7.96 2.66
N SER A 125 -7.58 7.05 3.58
CA SER A 125 -7.55 7.35 5.01
C SER A 125 -6.15 7.25 5.59
N GLU A 126 -5.98 7.86 6.76
CA GLU A 126 -4.87 7.59 7.66
C GLU A 126 -5.01 6.22 8.34
N ASP A 127 -3.97 5.78 9.05
CA ASP A 127 -3.93 4.49 9.71
C ASP A 127 -4.75 4.45 11.00
N ALA A 128 -5.77 3.58 11.03
CA ALA A 128 -6.50 3.28 12.25
C ALA A 128 -5.87 2.08 12.97
N ASN A 129 -5.29 2.30 14.15
CA ASN A 129 -4.75 1.21 14.97
C ASN A 129 -5.89 0.37 15.58
N LYS A 130 -5.90 -0.92 15.25
CA LYS A 130 -6.71 -1.97 15.88
C LYS A 130 -5.79 -2.99 16.52
N SER A 131 -5.27 -2.65 17.69
CA SER A 131 -4.48 -3.57 18.50
C SER A 131 -5.39 -4.52 19.28
N PHE A 132 -5.05 -5.79 19.32
CA PHE A 132 -5.68 -6.80 20.17
C PHE A 132 -4.61 -7.48 21.02
N LEU A 133 -4.66 -7.27 22.33
CA LEU A 133 -3.65 -7.74 23.28
C LEU A 133 -2.24 -7.33 22.84
N ASN A 134 -1.42 -8.30 22.38
CA ASN A 134 -0.05 -8.05 21.91
C ASN A 134 0.05 -7.90 20.38
N SER A 135 -1.01 -8.21 19.62
CA SER A 135 -1.02 -8.08 18.16
C SER A 135 -1.47 -6.68 17.75
N LYS A 136 -0.73 -6.07 16.82
CA LYS A 136 -1.06 -4.76 16.25
C LYS A 136 -1.50 -4.92 14.81
N PHE A 137 -2.72 -4.47 14.51
CA PHE A 137 -3.23 -4.39 13.16
C PHE A 137 -3.58 -2.95 12.81
N PHE A 138 -3.41 -2.58 11.55
CA PHE A 138 -3.69 -1.24 11.05
C PHE A 138 -4.72 -1.33 9.95
N VAL A 139 -5.75 -0.51 10.00
CA VAL A 139 -6.82 -0.48 9.02
C VAL A 139 -6.74 0.78 8.18
N TYR A 140 -6.81 0.61 6.86
CA TYR A 140 -6.90 1.69 5.89
C TYR A 140 -8.18 1.57 5.07
N LYS A 141 -8.80 2.71 4.76
CA LYS A 141 -9.82 2.83 3.72
C LYS A 141 -9.14 3.11 2.39
N LEU A 142 -9.53 2.35 1.39
CA LEU A 142 -9.13 2.49 0.00
C LEU A 142 -10.35 2.81 -0.86
N GLU A 143 -10.13 3.49 -1.97
CA GLU A 143 -11.13 3.76 -2.99
C GLU A 143 -10.64 3.25 -4.34
N ALA A 144 -11.54 2.65 -5.12
CA ALA A 144 -11.22 2.17 -6.46
C ALA A 144 -10.84 3.35 -7.35
N THR A 145 -9.75 3.20 -8.09
CA THR A 145 -9.34 4.21 -9.07
C THR A 145 -10.07 3.94 -10.39
N LYS A 146 -10.66 4.98 -10.99
CA LYS A 146 -11.22 4.93 -12.36
C LYS A 146 -10.12 4.68 -13.39
#